data_AF-A0A933LIB3-F1
#
_entry.id   AF-A0A933LIB3-F1
#
_cell.length_a   1.000
_cell.length_b   1.000
_cell.length_c   1.000
_cell.angle_alpha   90.00
_cell.angle_beta   90.00
_cell.angle_gamma   90.00
#
_symmetry.space_group_name_H-M   'P 1'
#
loop_
_entity.id
_entity.type
_entity.pdbx_description
1 polymer ?
#
loop_
_entity_poly.entity_id
_entity_poly.type
_entity_poly.pdbx_seq_one_letter_code
_entity_poly.pdbx_strand_id
1 'polypeptide(L)'
;MAVVTAVVLLGTAAGGCKAPPLGGQDTTGPKVLDRLVAAYPEDLGATRRFQVIADFEDPRQASLFRREPDGDAEAVGISTLRAQQETGVGALRISLLNATQQIVAADSPGASWGLHQDWAPYNLLLFSVFSPRDQGGLRFSIRSGMNRPLLYEHPRIFLKAGWNRIRVDLADVAEQVYLGDIREVRFWCDPLDSPVELFLDDIILADNSRELMAGKDHAPGELSVKAAGRRLVVTSAERFELVFSRGRIRQWFDLASDRQRMHNLTGGGCMGPTPVLIGKDGSVQVDQPSQWARLGPLAESYQTLVEASPLRVVIHGEWRFGKPDSPFDENAPYHRWVYSIYRGGEVYFECSGLIRGADATEVGMVVGCDGSAGFQRTIQQPQASTGRTEQVSCVLFSQPPEVGSADLLVVPSRGPAAQVLENPSDPRLCVLYRVPVEADQFVFTGLMRVWPSDIDSLTQAAPMAMAYARPLPISVDT
;
A
#
# COMPACT_ATOMS: atom_id res chain seq x y z
N MET A 1 49.94 60.94 65.27
CA MET A 1 50.26 59.50 65.16
C MET A 1 49.14 58.84 64.38
N ALA A 2 49.50 58.16 63.28
CA ALA A 2 48.72 57.21 62.45
C ALA A 2 47.31 57.67 61.96
N VAL A 3 47.08 58.02 60.69
CA VAL A 3 47.11 57.22 59.43
C VAL A 3 45.84 56.38 59.20
N VAL A 4 45.03 56.84 58.22
CA VAL A 4 44.42 56.12 57.06
C VAL A 4 43.48 54.95 57.43
N THR A 5 42.24 54.81 56.95
CA THR A 5 41.85 54.58 55.55
C THR A 5 40.32 54.52 55.43
N ALA A 6 39.77 55.08 54.35
CA ALA A 6 38.39 54.87 53.89
C ALA A 6 38.28 53.61 53.01
N VAL A 7 37.14 52.91 53.04
CA VAL A 7 36.67 52.12 51.88
C VAL A 7 35.14 52.19 51.79
N VAL A 8 34.70 52.72 50.66
CA VAL A 8 33.35 52.65 50.08
C VAL A 8 33.14 51.26 49.48
N LEU A 9 31.94 50.69 49.60
CA LEU A 9 31.50 49.58 48.75
C LEU A 9 30.14 49.91 48.14
N LEU A 10 30.17 50.11 46.81
CA LEU A 10 29.04 50.04 45.89
C LEU A 10 28.63 48.58 45.67
N GLY A 11 27.34 48.34 45.49
CA GLY A 11 26.78 47.12 44.88
C GLY A 11 25.41 47.42 44.28
N THR A 12 25.38 47.87 43.02
CA THR A 12 24.88 47.17 41.82
C THR A 12 23.37 46.90 41.78
N ALA A 13 22.70 47.67 40.92
CA ALA A 13 21.40 47.36 40.35
C ALA A 13 21.50 46.18 39.38
N ALA A 14 20.53 45.26 39.45
CA ALA A 14 20.21 44.35 38.35
C ALA A 14 18.69 44.13 38.34
N GLY A 15 18.04 44.62 37.28
CA GLY A 15 16.63 44.40 37.00
C GLY A 15 16.38 42.96 36.59
N GLY A 16 15.46 42.29 37.28
CA GLY A 16 14.90 41.03 36.85
C GLY A 16 13.75 41.27 35.89
N CYS A 17 13.99 41.12 34.59
CA CYS A 17 12.94 40.83 33.61
C CYS A 17 12.30 39.49 34.00
N LYS A 18 11.14 39.53 34.66
CA LYS A 18 10.28 38.35 34.82
C LYS A 18 9.76 37.97 33.44
N ALA A 19 10.18 36.80 32.94
CA ALA A 19 9.51 36.14 31.84
C ALA A 19 8.01 36.03 32.17
N PRO A 20 7.10 36.27 31.20
CA PRO A 20 5.69 36.07 31.45
C PRO A 20 5.47 34.59 31.80
N PRO A 21 4.63 34.28 32.81
CA PRO A 21 4.29 32.90 33.11
C PRO A 21 3.68 32.28 31.85
N LEU A 22 4.20 31.11 31.45
CA LEU A 22 3.52 30.19 30.54
C LEU A 22 2.08 30.05 31.05
N GLY A 23 1.13 30.56 30.25
CA GLY A 23 -0.26 30.65 30.62
C GLY A 23 -0.78 29.31 31.11
N GLY A 24 -1.50 29.34 32.23
CA GLY A 24 -2.32 28.21 32.66
C GLY A 24 -3.27 27.84 31.52
N GLN A 25 -3.17 26.59 31.07
CA GLN A 25 -4.11 26.04 30.11
C GLN A 25 -5.51 26.04 30.71
N ASP A 26 -6.35 26.87 30.13
CA ASP A 26 -7.80 26.84 30.29
C ASP A 26 -8.30 25.46 29.81
N THR A 27 -8.86 24.67 30.71
CA THR A 27 -9.26 23.26 30.52
C THR A 27 -10.54 23.07 29.71
N THR A 28 -10.90 24.04 28.87
CA THR A 28 -12.19 24.07 28.13
C THR A 28 -12.06 23.69 26.64
N GLY A 29 -10.84 23.44 26.15
CA GLY A 29 -10.63 22.95 24.79
C GLY A 29 -10.88 21.44 24.65
N PRO A 30 -11.25 20.94 23.44
CA PRO A 30 -11.33 19.51 23.17
C PRO A 30 -10.00 18.82 23.50
N LYS A 31 -10.07 17.62 24.09
CA LYS A 31 -8.89 16.80 24.39
C LYS A 31 -8.11 16.55 23.10
N VAL A 32 -6.78 16.46 23.16
CA VAL A 32 -5.91 16.23 21.98
C VAL A 32 -6.43 15.09 21.10
N LEU A 33 -6.90 14.01 21.71
CA LEU A 33 -7.53 12.87 21.02
C LEU A 33 -8.73 13.27 20.15
N ASP A 34 -9.62 14.13 20.65
CA ASP A 34 -10.80 14.58 19.91
C ASP A 34 -10.41 15.48 18.72
N ARG A 35 -9.33 16.27 18.88
CA ARG A 35 -8.78 17.10 17.79
C ARG A 35 -8.19 16.24 16.68
N LEU A 36 -7.39 15.23 17.04
CA LEU A 36 -6.82 14.27 16.08
C LEU A 36 -7.93 13.53 15.33
N VAL A 37 -8.95 13.04 16.04
CA VAL A 37 -10.10 12.38 15.40
C VAL A 37 -10.85 13.33 14.46
N ALA A 38 -10.99 14.61 14.82
CA ALA A 38 -11.64 15.61 13.98
C ALA A 38 -10.80 15.99 12.74
N ALA A 39 -9.47 16.05 12.87
CA ALA A 39 -8.55 16.31 11.76
C ALA A 39 -8.41 15.10 10.82
N TYR A 40 -8.59 13.89 11.36
CA TYR A 40 -8.38 12.63 10.65
C TYR A 40 -9.62 11.71 10.70
N PRO A 41 -10.81 12.19 10.27
CA PRO A 41 -12.07 11.47 10.50
C PRO A 41 -12.13 10.13 9.76
N GLU A 42 -11.55 10.07 8.55
CA GLU A 42 -11.55 8.86 7.72
C GLU A 42 -10.63 7.76 8.28
N ASP A 43 -9.57 8.13 8.99
CA ASP A 43 -8.51 7.21 9.39
C ASP A 43 -8.55 6.88 10.88
N LEU A 44 -9.03 7.80 11.73
CA LEU A 44 -9.12 7.62 13.18
C LEU A 44 -10.56 7.55 13.71
N GLY A 45 -11.55 8.02 12.94
CA GLY A 45 -12.91 8.21 13.43
C GLY A 45 -13.69 6.93 13.67
N ALA A 46 -13.52 5.91 12.82
CA ALA A 46 -14.34 4.69 12.86
C ALA A 46 -14.04 3.81 14.07
N THR A 47 -12.77 3.50 14.32
CA THR A 47 -12.37 2.59 15.41
C THR A 47 -11.99 3.34 16.68
N ARG A 48 -11.49 4.57 16.56
CA ARG A 48 -10.76 5.31 17.61
C ARG A 48 -9.63 4.49 18.26
N ARG A 49 -9.09 3.49 17.54
CA ARG A 49 -7.98 2.64 17.97
C ARG A 49 -6.71 3.10 17.27
N PHE A 50 -5.93 3.92 17.95
CA PHE A 50 -4.67 4.43 17.44
C PHE A 50 -3.68 4.73 18.57
N GLN A 51 -2.41 4.77 18.20
CA GLN A 51 -1.29 5.13 19.07
C GLN A 51 -0.58 6.33 18.47
N VAL A 52 -0.52 7.42 19.23
CA VAL A 52 0.31 8.58 18.90
C VAL A 52 1.75 8.25 19.28
N ILE A 53 2.65 8.19 18.30
CA ILE A 53 4.10 8.06 18.54
C ILE A 53 4.66 9.43 18.95
N ALA A 54 4.30 10.47 18.20
CA ALA A 54 4.65 11.86 18.47
C ALA A 54 3.64 12.82 17.82
N ASP A 55 3.12 13.76 18.61
CA ASP A 55 2.30 14.92 18.19
C ASP A 55 3.02 16.25 18.51
N PHE A 56 4.24 16.17 19.05
CA PHE A 56 5.12 17.29 19.40
C PHE A 56 4.53 18.32 20.37
N GLU A 57 3.52 17.94 21.15
CA GLU A 57 2.96 18.75 22.23
C GLU A 57 3.78 18.63 23.53
N ASP A 58 4.59 17.57 23.65
CA ASP A 58 5.50 17.35 24.79
C ASP A 58 6.97 17.50 24.36
N PRO A 59 7.75 18.45 24.94
CA PRO A 59 9.17 18.62 24.66
C PRO A 59 10.02 17.34 24.74
N ARG A 60 9.61 16.36 25.56
CA ARG A 60 10.30 15.07 25.70
C ARG A 60 10.28 14.25 24.41
N GLN A 61 9.26 14.43 23.56
CA GLN A 61 9.17 13.73 22.27
C GLN A 61 10.31 14.12 21.33
N ALA A 62 10.84 15.35 21.42
CA ALA A 62 12.00 15.77 20.65
C ALA A 62 13.23 14.88 20.90
N SER A 63 13.37 14.34 22.13
CA SER A 63 14.51 13.49 22.51
C SER A 63 14.55 12.15 21.78
N LEU A 64 13.46 11.75 21.11
CA LEU A 64 13.42 10.57 20.25
C LEU A 64 14.16 10.79 18.93
N PHE A 65 14.27 12.04 18.47
CA PHE A 65 14.74 12.37 17.13
C PHE A 65 16.13 13.01 17.17
N ARG A 66 16.97 12.64 16.22
CA ARG A 66 18.29 13.26 16.01
C ARG A 66 18.59 13.36 14.52
N ARG A 67 19.45 14.31 14.15
CA ARG A 67 20.02 14.38 12.80
C ARG A 67 21.33 13.61 12.74
N GLU A 68 21.45 12.70 11.78
CA GLU A 68 22.70 12.02 11.43
C GLU A 68 23.22 12.59 10.09
N PRO A 69 24.55 12.72 9.88
CA PRO A 69 25.64 12.35 10.79
C PRO A 69 25.93 13.40 11.88
N ASP A 70 25.41 14.63 11.76
CA ASP A 70 25.95 15.77 12.50
C ASP A 70 25.69 15.76 14.02
N GLY A 71 24.80 14.91 14.56
CA GLY A 71 24.61 14.74 16.02
C GLY A 71 24.11 15.99 16.77
N ASP A 72 24.10 17.16 16.13
CA ASP A 72 23.74 18.44 16.72
C ASP A 72 22.24 18.49 17.06
N ALA A 73 21.96 18.63 18.35
CA ALA A 73 20.60 18.73 18.88
C ALA A 73 19.86 19.99 18.39
N GLU A 74 20.57 21.06 17.98
CA GLU A 74 19.92 22.26 17.43
C GLU A 74 19.32 22.05 16.03
N ALA A 75 19.69 20.96 15.35
CA ALA A 75 19.17 20.64 14.02
C ALA A 75 17.73 20.09 14.04
N VAL A 76 17.26 19.67 15.22
CA VAL A 76 15.94 19.07 15.43
C VAL A 76 15.36 19.62 16.71
N GLY A 77 14.19 20.26 16.64
CA GLY A 77 13.55 20.81 17.83
C GLY A 77 12.06 21.02 17.64
N ILE A 78 11.30 20.91 18.73
CA ILE A 78 9.89 21.26 18.68
C ILE A 78 9.79 22.76 18.48
N SER A 79 8.98 23.15 17.49
CA SER A 79 8.71 24.52 17.14
C SER A 79 7.22 24.75 17.05
N THR A 80 6.77 25.94 17.43
CA THR A 80 5.42 26.41 17.15
C THR A 80 5.35 27.08 15.77
N LEU A 81 6.48 27.23 15.08
CA LEU A 81 6.52 27.72 13.71
C LEU A 81 5.85 26.69 12.81
N ARG A 82 4.89 27.14 12.01
CA ARG A 82 4.12 26.31 11.06
C ARG A 82 3.28 25.19 11.68
N ALA A 83 3.12 25.12 13.00
CA ALA A 83 2.29 24.11 13.66
C ALA A 83 0.90 23.97 13.05
N GLN A 84 0.41 22.74 12.96
CA GLN A 84 -0.90 22.44 12.43
C GLN A 84 -1.96 22.72 13.50
N GLN A 85 -2.54 23.93 13.49
CA GLN A 85 -3.47 24.40 14.52
C GLN A 85 -4.71 23.51 14.72
N GLU A 86 -5.06 22.70 13.73
CA GLU A 86 -6.16 21.74 13.80
C GLU A 86 -5.88 20.58 14.76
N THR A 87 -4.60 20.21 14.92
CA THR A 87 -4.16 19.04 15.71
C THR A 87 -3.37 19.45 16.95
N GLY A 88 -2.59 20.53 16.88
CA GLY A 88 -1.69 20.95 17.96
C GLY A 88 -1.12 22.36 17.81
N VAL A 89 -0.17 22.69 18.69
CA VAL A 89 0.62 23.92 18.64
C VAL A 89 2.11 23.67 18.43
N GLY A 90 2.57 22.41 18.48
CA GLY A 90 3.94 22.01 18.20
C GLY A 90 4.09 21.25 16.88
N ALA A 91 5.30 21.27 16.32
CA ALA A 91 5.75 20.38 15.26
C ALA A 91 7.27 20.20 15.38
N LEU A 92 7.81 19.08 14.91
CA LEU A 92 9.25 18.85 14.87
C LEU A 92 9.88 19.60 13.69
N ARG A 93 10.60 20.68 13.97
CA ARG A 93 11.41 21.39 12.97
C ARG A 93 12.63 20.55 12.63
N ILE A 94 12.84 20.32 11.34
CA ILE A 94 13.89 19.48 10.77
C ILE A 94 14.70 20.34 9.78
N SER A 95 15.98 20.53 10.05
CA SER A 95 16.89 21.26 9.15
C SER A 95 17.84 20.30 8.42
N LEU A 96 17.61 20.11 7.12
CA LEU A 96 18.48 19.32 6.23
C LEU A 96 19.29 20.26 5.33
N LEU A 97 20.61 20.17 5.41
CA LEU A 97 21.57 20.98 4.66
C LEU A 97 21.98 20.33 3.34
N ASN A 98 21.91 19.00 3.24
CA ASN A 98 22.30 18.22 2.07
C ASN A 98 21.64 16.82 2.10
N ALA A 99 21.78 16.06 1.01
CA ALA A 99 21.13 14.76 0.83
C ALA A 99 21.70 13.62 1.69
N THR A 100 22.85 13.80 2.35
CA THR A 100 23.43 12.77 3.23
C THR A 100 22.87 12.83 4.65
N GLN A 101 22.20 13.93 5.00
CA GLN A 101 21.59 14.09 6.31
C GLN A 101 20.24 13.40 6.42
N GLN A 102 19.99 12.79 7.57
CA GLN A 102 18.76 12.04 7.87
C GLN A 102 18.29 12.36 9.28
N ILE A 103 16.98 12.36 9.47
CA ILE A 103 16.37 12.36 10.81
C ILE A 103 16.08 10.93 11.21
N VAL A 104 16.58 10.54 12.37
CA VAL A 104 16.46 9.18 12.89
C VAL A 104 15.69 9.23 14.20
N ALA A 105 14.59 8.49 14.24
CA ALA A 105 13.87 8.14 15.45
C ALA A 105 14.22 6.70 15.82
N ALA A 106 14.93 6.51 16.94
CA ALA A 106 15.31 5.20 17.44
C ALA A 106 15.45 5.25 18.96
N ASP A 107 15.20 4.14 19.62
CA ASP A 107 15.47 4.03 21.06
C ASP A 107 16.96 4.29 21.31
N SER A 108 17.23 5.28 22.16
CA SER A 108 18.59 5.58 22.60
C SER A 108 18.71 5.40 24.12
N PRO A 109 19.83 4.85 24.61
CA PRO A 109 20.09 4.80 26.05
C PRO A 109 20.11 6.22 26.63
N GLY A 110 19.06 6.57 27.38
CA GLY A 110 18.91 7.91 27.98
C GLY A 110 17.77 8.76 27.41
N ALA A 111 17.05 8.30 26.38
CA ALA A 111 15.84 8.98 25.94
C ALA A 111 14.74 8.91 27.01
N SER A 112 14.09 10.04 27.28
CA SER A 112 12.96 10.12 28.21
C SER A 112 11.63 9.67 27.57
N TRP A 113 11.63 9.48 26.25
CA TRP A 113 10.53 9.01 25.42
C TRP A 113 11.04 7.91 24.50
N GLY A 114 10.32 6.81 24.39
CA GLY A 114 10.71 5.65 23.57
C GLY A 114 9.87 5.54 22.30
N LEU A 115 10.44 4.89 21.28
CA LEU A 115 9.69 4.49 20.10
C LEU A 115 8.75 3.34 20.48
N HIS A 116 7.47 3.45 20.11
CA HIS A 116 6.56 2.31 20.22
C HIS A 116 7.06 1.17 19.32
N GLN A 117 7.33 -0.02 19.86
CA GLN A 117 8.00 -1.10 19.10
C GLN A 117 7.04 -2.03 18.37
N ASP A 118 5.86 -2.31 18.94
CA ASP A 118 4.91 -3.27 18.37
C ASP A 118 3.86 -2.56 17.50
N TRP A 119 4.08 -2.57 16.19
CA TRP A 119 3.18 -1.96 15.21
C TRP A 119 2.19 -2.97 14.63
N ALA A 120 2.28 -4.26 14.99
CA ALA A 120 1.46 -5.33 14.40
C ALA A 120 -0.06 -5.16 14.60
N PRO A 121 -0.56 -4.54 15.69
CA PRO A 121 -2.01 -4.32 15.87
C PRO A 121 -2.62 -3.28 14.92
N TYR A 122 -1.81 -2.49 14.21
CA TYR A 122 -2.27 -1.35 13.41
C TYR A 122 -2.20 -1.65 11.92
N ASN A 123 -3.02 -0.94 11.14
CA ASN A 123 -3.10 -1.13 9.69
C ASN A 123 -2.43 0.02 8.90
N LEU A 124 -2.24 1.17 9.54
CA LEU A 124 -1.79 2.38 8.87
C LEU A 124 -0.79 3.15 9.73
N LEU A 125 0.28 3.65 9.11
CA LEU A 125 1.10 4.73 9.64
C LEU A 125 0.70 6.04 8.96
N LEU A 126 0.38 7.03 9.78
CA LEU A 126 0.09 8.41 9.41
C LEU A 126 1.22 9.30 9.89
N PHE A 127 1.59 10.28 9.07
CA PHE A 127 2.39 11.43 9.51
C PHE A 127 2.16 12.62 8.57
N SER A 128 2.33 13.82 9.10
CA SER A 128 2.17 15.07 8.38
C SER A 128 3.52 15.74 8.22
N VAL A 129 3.81 16.26 7.02
CA VAL A 129 5.06 16.97 6.74
C VAL A 129 4.76 18.30 6.05
N PHE A 130 5.14 19.40 6.68
CA PHE A 130 5.20 20.70 6.03
C PHE A 130 6.47 20.81 5.19
N SER A 131 6.30 21.19 3.92
CA SER A 131 7.40 21.59 3.06
C SER A 131 7.27 23.07 2.67
N PRO A 132 8.34 23.87 2.72
CA PRO A 132 8.27 25.29 2.35
C PRO A 132 8.15 25.50 0.82
N ARG A 133 8.38 24.45 0.04
CA ARG A 133 8.33 24.44 -1.43
C ARG A 133 7.95 23.06 -1.94
N ASP A 134 7.66 22.97 -3.22
CA ASP A 134 7.58 21.67 -3.89
C ASP A 134 8.94 20.98 -3.82
N GLN A 135 8.95 19.75 -3.32
CA GLN A 135 10.17 19.00 -3.05
C GLN A 135 9.96 17.54 -3.47
N GLY A 136 10.66 17.14 -4.51
CA GLY A 136 10.84 15.73 -4.84
C GLY A 136 11.75 15.05 -3.81
N GLY A 137 11.49 13.77 -3.55
CA GLY A 137 12.48 12.92 -2.90
C GLY A 137 12.43 12.86 -1.38
N LEU A 138 11.32 13.20 -0.71
CA LEU A 138 11.16 12.74 0.66
C LEU A 138 11.23 11.21 0.67
N ARG A 139 12.09 10.68 1.52
CA ARG A 139 12.32 9.26 1.72
C ARG A 139 12.02 8.92 3.16
N PHE A 140 11.59 7.68 3.35
CA PHE A 140 11.24 7.13 4.65
C PHE A 140 11.66 5.67 4.71
N SER A 141 12.18 5.23 5.84
CA SER A 141 12.47 3.82 6.08
C SER A 141 12.14 3.39 7.50
N ILE A 142 11.86 2.09 7.63
CA ILE A 142 11.59 1.42 8.90
C ILE A 142 12.56 0.26 9.03
N ARG A 143 13.18 0.12 10.20
CA ARG A 143 14.02 -1.02 10.52
C ARG A 143 13.42 -1.79 11.71
N SER A 144 13.35 -3.11 11.57
CA SER A 144 12.92 -4.02 12.64
C SER A 144 14.03 -4.97 13.05
N GLY A 145 13.99 -5.48 14.29
CA GLY A 145 14.93 -6.49 14.76
C GLY A 145 16.28 -5.94 15.21
N MET A 146 16.90 -6.61 16.19
CA MET A 146 18.25 -6.29 16.67
C MET A 146 19.34 -7.11 15.96
N ASN A 147 19.26 -8.44 16.05
CA ASN A 147 20.34 -9.33 15.59
C ASN A 147 20.36 -9.55 14.08
N ARG A 148 19.19 -9.53 13.45
CA ARG A 148 19.02 -9.63 12.00
C ARG A 148 18.12 -8.50 11.56
N PRO A 149 18.68 -7.28 11.40
CA PRO A 149 17.87 -6.13 11.04
C PRO A 149 17.26 -6.35 9.66
N LEU A 150 15.96 -6.11 9.56
CA LEU A 150 15.25 -6.02 8.30
C LEU A 150 14.96 -4.55 8.01
N LEU A 151 14.99 -4.16 6.75
CA LEU A 151 14.80 -2.78 6.33
C LEU A 151 13.70 -2.71 5.28
N TYR A 152 12.72 -1.85 5.53
CA TYR A 152 11.76 -1.40 4.55
C TYR A 152 12.13 0.01 4.12
N GLU A 153 12.29 0.24 2.82
CA GLU A 153 12.40 1.58 2.25
C GLU A 153 11.15 1.92 1.45
N HIS A 154 10.50 3.03 1.82
CA HIS A 154 9.35 3.52 1.09
C HIS A 154 9.79 4.17 -0.23
N PRO A 155 8.99 4.05 -1.31
CA PRO A 155 9.19 4.82 -2.53
C PRO A 155 9.31 6.33 -2.25
N ARG A 156 9.96 7.07 -3.17
CA ARG A 156 10.09 8.53 -3.06
C ARG A 156 8.71 9.17 -2.99
N ILE A 157 8.54 10.09 -2.05
CA ILE A 157 7.34 10.89 -1.87
C ILE A 157 7.63 12.29 -2.41
N PHE A 158 6.74 12.79 -3.27
CA PHE A 158 6.72 14.18 -3.68
C PHE A 158 5.94 14.99 -2.64
N LEU A 159 6.55 16.04 -2.10
CA LEU A 159 5.90 16.98 -1.19
C LEU A 159 5.51 18.24 -1.96
N LYS A 160 4.25 18.66 -1.84
CA LYS A 160 3.81 20.00 -2.26
C LYS A 160 4.21 21.03 -1.21
N ALA A 161 4.34 22.29 -1.62
CA ALA A 161 4.44 23.39 -0.68
C ALA A 161 3.22 23.41 0.27
N GLY A 162 3.47 23.54 1.58
CA GLY A 162 2.45 23.42 2.62
C GLY A 162 2.48 22.08 3.35
N TRP A 163 1.41 21.77 4.08
CA TRP A 163 1.24 20.53 4.82
C TRP A 163 0.83 19.38 3.90
N ASN A 164 1.59 18.28 3.96
CA ASN A 164 1.35 17.05 3.22
C ASN A 164 0.99 15.95 4.19
N ARG A 165 -0.10 15.24 3.94
CA ARG A 165 -0.53 14.10 4.75
C ARG A 165 -0.09 12.80 4.10
N ILE A 166 0.76 12.04 4.78
CA ILE A 166 1.30 10.78 4.27
C ILE A 166 0.60 9.60 4.95
N ARG A 167 0.23 8.61 4.13
CA ARG A 167 -0.43 7.37 4.55
C ARG A 167 0.35 6.17 4.04
N VAL A 168 0.99 5.44 4.95
CA VAL A 168 1.76 4.22 4.65
C VAL A 168 0.96 3.02 5.12
N ASP A 169 0.63 2.11 4.20
CA ASP A 169 -0.02 0.85 4.54
C ASP A 169 0.97 -0.08 5.24
N LEU A 170 0.67 -0.47 6.48
CA LEU A 170 1.58 -1.32 7.25
C LEU A 170 1.63 -2.76 6.71
N ALA A 171 0.65 -3.20 5.94
CA ALA A 171 0.72 -4.51 5.28
C ALA A 171 1.84 -4.56 4.22
N ASP A 172 2.02 -3.48 3.46
CA ASP A 172 3.12 -3.38 2.48
C ASP A 172 4.49 -3.33 3.19
N VAL A 173 4.53 -2.76 4.40
CA VAL A 173 5.73 -2.72 5.25
C VAL A 173 6.05 -4.12 5.79
N ALA A 174 5.01 -4.85 6.24
CA ALA A 174 5.13 -6.20 6.81
C ALA A 174 5.69 -7.24 5.82
N GLU A 175 5.63 -6.98 4.52
CA GLU A 175 6.28 -7.82 3.50
C GLU A 175 7.81 -7.84 3.62
N GLN A 176 8.41 -6.81 4.24
CA GLN A 176 9.87 -6.64 4.30
C GLN A 176 10.42 -6.58 5.73
N VAL A 177 9.62 -6.18 6.73
CA VAL A 177 10.05 -6.04 8.12
C VAL A 177 9.07 -6.70 9.08
N TYR A 178 9.55 -7.06 10.28
CA TYR A 178 8.71 -7.59 11.34
C TYR A 178 8.10 -6.44 12.17
N LEU A 179 6.80 -6.20 11.99
CA LEU A 179 6.10 -5.09 12.66
C LEU A 179 6.05 -5.23 14.19
N GLY A 180 6.21 -6.42 14.76
CA GLY A 180 6.22 -6.62 16.20
C GLY A 180 7.49 -6.15 16.90
N ASP A 181 8.51 -5.72 16.15
CA ASP A 181 9.80 -5.30 16.70
C ASP A 181 10.43 -4.12 15.95
N ILE A 182 9.71 -3.01 15.79
CA ILE A 182 10.23 -1.80 15.17
C ILE A 182 11.26 -1.14 16.08
N ARG A 183 12.44 -0.88 15.52
CA ARG A 183 13.59 -0.33 16.25
C ARG A 183 13.97 1.08 15.83
N GLU A 184 13.64 1.44 14.59
CA GLU A 184 14.10 2.69 14.02
C GLU A 184 13.23 3.12 12.84
N VAL A 185 13.05 4.42 12.75
CA VAL A 185 12.37 5.10 11.66
C VAL A 185 13.27 6.23 11.16
N ARG A 186 13.45 6.35 9.85
CA ARG A 186 14.28 7.40 9.24
C ARG A 186 13.49 8.25 8.26
N PHE A 187 13.82 9.53 8.20
CA PHE A 187 13.29 10.49 7.23
C PHE A 187 14.45 11.27 6.60
N TRP A 188 14.47 11.41 5.28
CA TRP A 188 15.49 12.21 4.59
C TRP A 188 15.00 12.70 3.22
N CYS A 189 15.79 13.53 2.56
CA CYS A 189 15.51 13.96 1.19
C CYS A 189 16.62 13.48 0.25
N ASP A 190 16.26 12.71 -0.78
CA ASP A 190 17.16 12.28 -1.85
C ASP A 190 16.42 12.28 -3.22
N PRO A 191 16.81 13.17 -4.16
CA PRO A 191 17.88 14.17 -4.04
C PRO A 191 17.49 15.37 -3.15
N LEU A 192 18.49 16.15 -2.71
CA LEU A 192 18.29 17.44 -2.06
C LEU A 192 19.24 18.48 -2.65
N ASP A 193 18.72 19.32 -3.55
CA ASP A 193 19.53 20.27 -4.33
C ASP A 193 19.91 21.55 -3.56
N SER A 194 19.20 21.85 -2.49
CA SER A 194 19.52 22.98 -1.59
C SER A 194 18.94 22.73 -0.20
N PRO A 195 19.50 23.35 0.86
CA PRO A 195 19.00 23.19 2.21
C PRO A 195 17.48 23.40 2.31
N VAL A 196 16.83 22.61 3.16
CA VAL A 196 15.40 22.65 3.40
C VAL A 196 15.10 22.53 4.88
N GLU A 197 14.09 23.27 5.30
CA GLU A 197 13.50 23.18 6.64
C GLU A 197 12.12 22.56 6.52
N LEU A 198 11.97 21.33 7.03
CA LEU A 198 10.71 20.61 7.07
C LEU A 198 10.13 20.68 8.48
N PHE A 199 8.81 20.50 8.59
CA PHE A 199 8.16 20.32 9.89
C PHE A 199 7.40 19.00 9.86
N LEU A 200 7.76 18.07 10.74
CA LEU A 200 7.10 16.78 10.89
C LEU A 200 6.11 16.86 12.07
N ASP A 201 4.92 16.30 11.87
CA ASP A 201 3.87 16.29 12.88
C ASP A 201 3.02 15.02 12.80
N ASP A 202 2.24 14.75 13.84
CA ASP A 202 1.22 13.70 13.91
C ASP A 202 1.67 12.31 13.45
N ILE A 203 2.75 11.78 14.03
CA ILE A 203 3.18 10.41 13.77
C ILE A 203 2.27 9.45 14.54
N ILE A 204 1.35 8.79 13.82
CA ILE A 204 0.26 8.02 14.41
C ILE A 204 0.19 6.64 13.76
N LEU A 205 0.09 5.60 14.58
CA LEU A 205 -0.30 4.25 14.16
C LEU A 205 -1.80 4.11 14.34
N ALA A 206 -2.51 3.73 13.29
CA ALA A 206 -3.97 3.64 13.31
C ALA A 206 -4.44 2.25 12.86
N ASP A 207 -5.38 1.69 13.62
CA ASP A 207 -6.28 0.68 13.08
C ASP A 207 -7.44 1.42 12.41
N ASN A 208 -7.28 1.77 11.13
CA ASN A 208 -8.31 2.44 10.35
C ASN A 208 -9.31 1.46 9.71
N SER A 209 -9.49 0.27 10.29
CA SER A 209 -10.41 -0.71 9.73
C SER A 209 -11.85 -0.20 9.78
N ARG A 210 -12.56 -0.39 8.67
CA ARG A 210 -13.96 0.02 8.55
C ARG A 210 -14.74 -0.97 7.72
N GLU A 211 -15.94 -1.27 8.17
CA GLU A 211 -16.90 -2.01 7.37
C GLU A 211 -17.54 -1.05 6.37
N LEU A 212 -17.44 -1.39 5.08
CA LEU A 212 -18.02 -0.61 3.98
C LEU A 212 -19.37 -1.18 3.55
N MET A 213 -19.52 -2.50 3.68
CA MET A 213 -20.77 -3.22 3.45
C MET A 213 -20.80 -4.49 4.30
N ALA A 214 -21.80 -4.58 5.18
CA ALA A 214 -22.14 -5.79 5.92
C ALA A 214 -22.81 -6.82 5.00
N GLY A 215 -22.55 -8.10 5.23
CA GLY A 215 -23.55 -9.12 4.86
C GLY A 215 -24.75 -8.91 5.76
N LYS A 216 -25.96 -8.75 5.19
CA LYS A 216 -27.15 -8.29 5.93
C LYS A 216 -27.45 -9.19 7.14
N ASP A 217 -27.17 -10.48 6.99
CA ASP A 217 -27.38 -11.50 8.02
C ASP A 217 -26.11 -12.33 8.28
N HIS A 218 -24.97 -11.94 7.68
CA HIS A 218 -23.76 -12.78 7.56
C HIS A 218 -24.06 -14.21 7.07
N ALA A 219 -25.08 -14.34 6.21
CA ALA A 219 -25.48 -15.65 5.72
C ALA A 219 -24.36 -16.26 4.85
N PRO A 220 -24.18 -17.59 4.86
CA PRO A 220 -23.18 -18.25 4.02
C PRO A 220 -23.26 -17.80 2.56
N GLY A 221 -22.12 -17.38 2.00
CA GLY A 221 -21.99 -16.90 0.64
C GLY A 221 -22.36 -15.45 0.39
N GLU A 222 -22.89 -14.69 1.35
CA GLU A 222 -23.09 -13.25 1.18
C GLU A 222 -21.75 -12.52 1.03
N LEU A 223 -21.69 -11.58 0.09
CA LEU A 223 -20.55 -10.68 -0.01
C LEU A 223 -20.56 -9.67 1.13
N SER A 224 -19.37 -9.32 1.60
CA SER A 224 -19.09 -8.21 2.51
C SER A 224 -17.83 -7.50 2.06
N VAL A 225 -17.72 -6.21 2.39
CA VAL A 225 -16.55 -5.41 2.07
C VAL A 225 -16.09 -4.64 3.30
N LYS A 226 -14.80 -4.74 3.61
CA LYS A 226 -14.13 -3.89 4.61
C LYS A 226 -12.92 -3.20 4.00
N ALA A 227 -12.58 -2.03 4.52
CA ALA A 227 -11.26 -1.44 4.30
C ALA A 227 -10.37 -1.67 5.53
N ALA A 228 -9.08 -1.89 5.32
CA ALA A 228 -8.08 -2.01 6.37
C ALA A 228 -6.72 -1.52 5.85
N GLY A 229 -6.18 -0.46 6.43
CA GLY A 229 -5.03 0.25 5.87
C GLY A 229 -5.45 0.99 4.61
N ARG A 230 -4.76 0.73 3.50
CA ARG A 230 -5.14 1.16 2.15
C ARG A 230 -5.77 0.03 1.33
N ARG A 231 -6.05 -1.12 1.96
CA ARG A 231 -6.61 -2.31 1.31
C ARG A 231 -8.13 -2.32 1.32
N LEU A 232 -8.69 -2.98 0.32
CA LEU A 232 -10.09 -3.39 0.28
C LEU A 232 -10.12 -4.91 0.40
N VAL A 233 -10.94 -5.44 1.29
CA VAL A 233 -11.10 -6.87 1.50
C VAL A 233 -12.53 -7.23 1.14
N VAL A 234 -12.68 -8.11 0.15
CA VAL A 234 -13.97 -8.64 -0.30
C VAL A 234 -14.08 -10.07 0.19
N THR A 235 -15.08 -10.34 0.99
CA THR A 235 -15.27 -11.65 1.61
C THR A 235 -16.62 -12.22 1.24
N SER A 236 -16.65 -13.47 0.79
CA SER A 236 -17.85 -14.30 0.73
C SER A 236 -17.78 -15.33 1.86
N ALA A 237 -18.66 -15.22 2.85
CA ALA A 237 -18.61 -16.05 4.06
C ALA A 237 -18.61 -17.55 3.71
N GLU A 238 -17.72 -18.31 4.35
CA GLU A 238 -17.52 -19.76 4.14
C GLU A 238 -17.07 -20.16 2.71
N ARG A 239 -16.64 -19.19 1.89
CA ARG A 239 -16.17 -19.45 0.51
C ARG A 239 -14.78 -18.89 0.25
N PHE A 240 -14.65 -17.56 0.19
CA PHE A 240 -13.38 -16.94 -0.17
C PHE A 240 -13.19 -15.56 0.43
N GLU A 241 -11.94 -15.13 0.56
CA GLU A 241 -11.54 -13.75 0.84
C GLU A 241 -10.53 -13.29 -0.23
N LEU A 242 -10.79 -12.13 -0.84
CA LEU A 242 -9.88 -11.46 -1.77
C LEU A 242 -9.42 -10.14 -1.17
N VAL A 243 -8.11 -9.96 -1.06
CA VAL A 243 -7.49 -8.74 -0.54
C VAL A 243 -6.88 -7.94 -1.68
N PHE A 244 -7.37 -6.72 -1.87
CA PHE A 244 -6.91 -5.79 -2.89
C PHE A 244 -5.97 -4.76 -2.27
N SER A 245 -4.75 -4.68 -2.79
CA SER A 245 -3.81 -3.57 -2.52
C SER A 245 -3.27 -3.03 -3.82
N ARG A 246 -3.06 -1.70 -3.87
CA ARG A 246 -2.56 -0.99 -5.04
C ARG A 246 -3.34 -1.37 -6.31
N GLY A 247 -4.67 -1.54 -6.19
CA GLY A 247 -5.53 -1.86 -7.33
C GLY A 247 -5.42 -3.28 -7.88
N ARG A 248 -4.79 -4.23 -7.17
CA ARG A 248 -4.61 -5.62 -7.62
C ARG A 248 -4.97 -6.62 -6.50
N ILE A 249 -5.34 -7.84 -6.88
CA ILE A 249 -5.57 -8.94 -5.93
C ILE A 249 -4.21 -9.43 -5.41
N ARG A 250 -3.90 -9.09 -4.16
CA ARG A 250 -2.64 -9.45 -3.49
C ARG A 250 -2.74 -10.72 -2.69
N GLN A 251 -3.91 -11.01 -2.13
CA GLN A 251 -4.12 -12.20 -1.32
C GLN A 251 -5.46 -12.83 -1.67
N TRP A 252 -5.50 -14.15 -1.59
CA TRP A 252 -6.66 -14.98 -1.84
C TRP A 252 -6.66 -16.10 -0.81
N PHE A 253 -7.75 -16.25 -0.09
CA PHE A 253 -7.94 -17.30 0.90
C PHE A 253 -9.17 -18.12 0.57
N ASP A 254 -9.06 -19.44 0.69
CA ASP A 254 -10.19 -20.36 0.71
C ASP A 254 -10.76 -20.43 2.13
N LEU A 255 -11.90 -19.78 2.36
CA LEU A 255 -12.51 -19.75 3.69
C LEU A 255 -13.32 -21.02 3.99
N ALA A 256 -13.55 -21.89 3.01
CA ALA A 256 -14.21 -23.17 3.24
C ALA A 256 -13.26 -24.12 3.98
N SER A 257 -12.01 -24.22 3.53
CA SER A 257 -10.96 -25.06 4.12
C SER A 257 -10.08 -24.34 5.16
N ASP A 258 -9.85 -23.03 5.00
CA ASP A 258 -8.98 -22.21 5.84
C ASP A 258 -9.67 -20.96 6.39
N ARG A 259 -10.58 -21.17 7.35
CA ARG A 259 -11.31 -20.10 8.04
C ARG A 259 -10.39 -19.10 8.77
N GLN A 260 -9.18 -19.52 9.14
CA GLN A 260 -8.23 -18.69 9.89
C GLN A 260 -7.34 -17.85 8.96
N ARG A 261 -7.36 -18.11 7.65
CA ARG A 261 -6.55 -17.41 6.63
C ARG A 261 -5.06 -17.58 6.86
N MET A 262 -4.67 -18.80 7.21
CA MET A 262 -3.28 -19.16 7.44
C MET A 262 -2.49 -19.30 6.14
N HIS A 263 -3.15 -19.65 5.03
CA HIS A 263 -2.53 -19.93 3.74
C HIS A 263 -3.03 -18.97 2.67
N ASN A 264 -2.14 -18.09 2.21
CA ASN A 264 -2.43 -17.20 1.10
C ASN A 264 -2.18 -17.92 -0.24
N LEU A 265 -3.25 -18.21 -0.98
CA LEU A 265 -3.21 -18.95 -2.25
C LEU A 265 -2.56 -18.17 -3.41
N THR A 266 -2.25 -16.88 -3.24
CA THR A 266 -1.45 -16.12 -4.23
C THR A 266 0.07 -16.24 -4.03
N GLY A 267 0.51 -16.70 -2.85
CA GLY A 267 1.91 -16.75 -2.46
C GLY A 267 2.49 -15.37 -2.14
N GLY A 268 3.75 -15.12 -2.53
CA GLY A 268 4.47 -13.87 -2.25
C GLY A 268 4.20 -12.71 -3.23
N GLY A 269 3.27 -12.86 -4.18
CA GLY A 269 3.02 -11.85 -5.22
C GLY A 269 1.53 -11.63 -5.49
N CYS A 270 1.19 -10.93 -6.59
CA CYS A 270 -0.21 -10.72 -6.95
C CYS A 270 -0.78 -11.92 -7.72
N MET A 271 -2.07 -12.18 -7.56
CA MET A 271 -2.79 -13.18 -8.35
C MET A 271 -2.84 -12.80 -9.83
N GLY A 272 -3.01 -11.50 -10.11
CA GLY A 272 -3.17 -10.96 -11.45
C GLY A 272 -4.61 -10.52 -11.77
N PRO A 273 -4.87 -10.03 -13.00
CA PRO A 273 -3.90 -9.89 -14.09
C PRO A 273 -2.84 -8.80 -13.78
N THR A 274 -1.57 -9.14 -13.96
CA THR A 274 -0.45 -8.21 -13.80
C THR A 274 0.17 -7.91 -15.16
N PRO A 275 0.13 -6.66 -15.64
CA PRO A 275 0.80 -6.28 -16.88
C PRO A 275 2.32 -6.40 -16.70
N VAL A 276 2.99 -6.96 -17.70
CA VAL A 276 4.43 -7.10 -17.75
C VAL A 276 4.97 -6.72 -19.14
N LEU A 277 6.21 -6.25 -19.19
CA LEU A 277 6.97 -6.15 -20.43
C LEU A 277 7.63 -7.49 -20.75
N ILE A 278 7.59 -7.87 -22.03
CA ILE A 278 8.29 -9.07 -22.51
C ILE A 278 9.60 -8.61 -23.16
N GLY A 279 10.72 -9.04 -22.59
CA GLY A 279 12.06 -8.78 -23.12
C GLY A 279 12.26 -9.40 -24.50
N LYS A 280 13.24 -8.91 -25.26
CA LYS A 280 13.58 -9.46 -26.59
C LYS A 280 14.02 -10.92 -26.53
N ASP A 281 14.54 -11.35 -25.39
CA ASP A 281 14.91 -12.73 -25.05
C ASP A 281 13.74 -13.55 -24.49
N GLY A 282 12.54 -12.96 -24.39
CA GLY A 282 11.37 -13.57 -23.79
C GLY A 282 11.33 -13.49 -22.26
N SER A 283 12.28 -12.81 -21.61
CA SER A 283 12.28 -12.65 -20.15
C SER A 283 11.11 -11.79 -19.66
N VAL A 284 10.62 -12.09 -18.46
CA VAL A 284 9.50 -11.41 -17.82
C VAL A 284 9.84 -11.17 -16.35
N GLN A 285 9.62 -9.95 -15.87
CA GLN A 285 9.78 -9.59 -14.45
C GLN A 285 8.41 -9.35 -13.82
N VAL A 286 7.84 -10.38 -13.20
CA VAL A 286 6.52 -10.27 -12.54
C VAL A 286 6.63 -9.42 -11.28
N ASP A 287 5.62 -8.59 -11.01
CA ASP A 287 5.51 -7.78 -9.80
C ASP A 287 6.63 -6.75 -9.56
N GLN A 288 7.46 -6.45 -10.58
CA GLN A 288 8.49 -5.41 -10.51
C GLN A 288 8.02 -4.11 -11.17
N PRO A 289 7.67 -3.04 -10.43
CA PRO A 289 7.26 -1.77 -11.02
C PRO A 289 8.37 -1.09 -11.83
N SER A 290 9.64 -1.39 -11.54
CA SER A 290 10.82 -0.83 -12.22
C SER A 290 10.85 -1.12 -13.72
N GLN A 291 10.23 -2.20 -14.19
CA GLN A 291 10.11 -2.47 -15.63
C GLN A 291 9.35 -1.35 -16.36
N TRP A 292 8.49 -0.62 -15.64
CA TRP A 292 7.68 0.48 -16.14
C TRP A 292 8.33 1.85 -15.93
N ALA A 293 9.60 1.92 -15.52
CA ALA A 293 10.29 3.18 -15.22
C ALA A 293 10.30 4.19 -16.39
N ARG A 294 10.12 3.73 -17.63
CA ARG A 294 9.98 4.59 -18.81
C ARG A 294 8.67 5.36 -18.90
N LEU A 295 7.59 4.82 -18.32
CA LEU A 295 6.34 5.55 -18.10
C LEU A 295 6.51 6.61 -17.02
N GLY A 296 7.41 6.34 -16.08
CA GLY A 296 7.79 7.20 -14.97
C GLY A 296 8.45 6.35 -13.89
N PRO A 297 9.58 6.78 -13.29
CA PRO A 297 10.28 6.00 -12.27
C PRO A 297 9.49 5.90 -10.95
N LEU A 298 8.42 6.68 -10.79
CA LEU A 298 7.51 6.61 -9.66
C LEU A 298 6.14 6.16 -10.13
N ALA A 299 5.54 5.21 -9.42
CA ALA A 299 4.15 4.79 -9.60
C ALA A 299 3.36 5.10 -8.34
N GLU A 300 2.33 5.94 -8.46
CA GLU A 300 1.34 6.11 -7.41
C GLU A 300 0.15 5.20 -7.70
N SER A 301 -0.42 4.62 -6.64
CA SER A 301 -1.55 3.70 -6.77
C SER A 301 -2.78 4.19 -6.02
N TYR A 302 -3.91 4.03 -6.69
CA TYR A 302 -5.24 4.40 -6.24
C TYR A 302 -6.14 3.18 -6.32
N GLN A 303 -7.07 3.05 -5.39
CA GLN A 303 -8.14 2.07 -5.49
C GLN A 303 -9.41 2.58 -4.84
N THR A 304 -10.54 2.25 -5.44
CA THR A 304 -11.86 2.75 -5.05
C THR A 304 -12.88 1.62 -5.13
N LEU A 305 -13.73 1.54 -4.13
CA LEU A 305 -14.95 0.72 -4.16
C LEU A 305 -16.02 1.49 -4.94
N VAL A 306 -16.40 0.98 -6.11
CA VAL A 306 -17.35 1.64 -7.02
C VAL A 306 -18.78 1.18 -6.74
N GLU A 307 -18.96 -0.11 -6.47
CA GLU A 307 -20.26 -0.73 -6.18
C GLU A 307 -20.07 -1.76 -5.07
N ALA A 308 -21.02 -1.82 -4.14
CA ALA A 308 -21.08 -2.88 -3.14
C ALA A 308 -22.54 -3.28 -2.89
N SER A 309 -22.85 -4.53 -3.22
CA SER A 309 -24.12 -5.19 -2.89
C SER A 309 -23.85 -6.63 -2.44
N PRO A 310 -24.81 -7.29 -1.77
CA PRO A 310 -24.67 -8.70 -1.38
C PRO A 310 -24.41 -9.68 -2.55
N LEU A 311 -24.70 -9.27 -3.79
CA LEU A 311 -24.56 -10.10 -4.99
C LEU A 311 -23.31 -9.77 -5.81
N ARG A 312 -22.87 -8.50 -5.75
CA ARG A 312 -21.80 -7.96 -6.60
C ARG A 312 -21.01 -6.87 -5.90
N VAL A 313 -19.70 -6.92 -6.04
CA VAL A 313 -18.77 -5.86 -5.63
C VAL A 313 -17.94 -5.43 -6.85
N VAL A 314 -17.77 -4.13 -7.03
CA VAL A 314 -16.93 -3.56 -8.10
C VAL A 314 -15.80 -2.73 -7.50
N ILE A 315 -14.55 -3.11 -7.81
CA ILE A 315 -13.35 -2.40 -7.39
C ILE A 315 -12.62 -1.86 -8.62
N HIS A 316 -12.25 -0.59 -8.56
CA HIS A 316 -11.40 0.07 -9.54
C HIS A 316 -10.03 0.32 -8.92
N GLY A 317 -8.99 -0.10 -9.62
CA GLY A 317 -7.59 0.15 -9.29
C GLY A 317 -6.90 0.94 -10.39
N GLU A 318 -5.97 1.81 -10.04
CA GLU A 318 -5.18 2.57 -11.00
C GLU A 318 -3.78 2.82 -10.49
N TRP A 319 -2.79 2.63 -11.37
CA TRP A 319 -1.43 3.12 -11.21
C TRP A 319 -1.25 4.29 -12.15
N ARG A 320 -0.68 5.38 -11.64
CA ARG A 320 -0.22 6.52 -12.45
C ARG A 320 1.29 6.58 -12.36
N PHE A 321 1.93 6.76 -13.50
CA PHE A 321 3.37 6.85 -13.61
C PHE A 321 3.81 8.30 -13.77
N GLY A 322 4.77 8.72 -12.97
CA GLY A 322 5.21 10.11 -12.88
C GLY A 322 6.70 10.21 -12.60
N LYS A 323 7.16 11.45 -12.43
CA LYS A 323 8.55 11.74 -12.04
C LYS A 323 8.61 11.99 -10.54
N PRO A 324 9.76 11.74 -9.89
CA PRO A 324 9.89 11.94 -8.45
C PRO A 324 9.81 13.43 -8.06
N ASP A 325 10.12 14.31 -9.01
CA ASP A 325 10.30 15.75 -8.79
C ASP A 325 9.14 16.59 -9.34
N SER A 326 8.03 15.95 -9.71
CA SER A 326 6.84 16.65 -10.20
C SER A 326 5.57 16.00 -9.66
N PRO A 327 4.49 16.76 -9.42
CA PRO A 327 3.20 16.17 -9.11
C PRO A 327 2.73 15.29 -10.29
N PHE A 328 1.86 14.33 -9.99
CA PHE A 328 1.22 13.52 -11.02
C PHE A 328 0.26 14.38 -11.87
N ASP A 329 0.46 14.32 -13.18
CA ASP A 329 -0.45 14.91 -14.18
C ASP A 329 -1.69 14.02 -14.34
N GLU A 330 -2.84 14.61 -14.62
CA GLU A 330 -4.05 13.86 -15.02
C GLU A 330 -3.84 13.08 -16.33
N ASN A 331 -2.93 13.56 -17.18
CA ASN A 331 -2.51 12.90 -18.42
C ASN A 331 -1.32 11.95 -18.23
N ALA A 332 -0.91 11.69 -16.99
CA ALA A 332 0.15 10.75 -16.69
C ALA A 332 -0.16 9.36 -17.29
N PRO A 333 0.85 8.63 -17.79
CA PRO A 333 0.64 7.25 -18.19
C PRO A 333 0.05 6.44 -17.04
N TYR A 334 -0.79 5.47 -17.35
CA TYR A 334 -1.50 4.70 -16.33
C TYR A 334 -1.60 3.23 -16.69
N HIS A 335 -1.80 2.42 -15.65
CA HIS A 335 -2.40 1.08 -15.75
C HIS A 335 -3.64 1.06 -14.86
N ARG A 336 -4.69 0.41 -15.33
CA ARG A 336 -6.00 0.41 -14.70
C ARG A 336 -6.52 -1.00 -14.61
N TRP A 337 -7.20 -1.30 -13.50
CA TRP A 337 -7.89 -2.55 -13.27
C TRP A 337 -9.33 -2.28 -12.86
N VAL A 338 -10.27 -3.03 -13.43
CA VAL A 338 -11.65 -3.06 -12.94
C VAL A 338 -11.99 -4.50 -12.64
N TYR A 339 -12.44 -4.79 -11.42
CA TYR A 339 -12.88 -6.11 -10.99
C TYR A 339 -14.37 -6.06 -10.65
N SER A 340 -15.17 -6.94 -11.24
CA SER A 340 -16.55 -7.22 -10.83
C SER A 340 -16.61 -8.62 -10.21
N ILE A 341 -16.84 -8.67 -8.91
CA ILE A 341 -16.75 -9.85 -8.07
C ILE A 341 -18.16 -10.29 -7.68
N TYR A 342 -18.46 -11.57 -7.89
CA TYR A 342 -19.74 -12.17 -7.54
C TYR A 342 -19.58 -13.21 -6.43
N ARG A 343 -20.67 -13.44 -5.69
CA ARG A 343 -20.72 -14.40 -4.58
C ARG A 343 -20.34 -15.85 -4.95
N GLY A 344 -20.42 -16.20 -6.23
CA GLY A 344 -20.10 -17.54 -6.73
C GLY A 344 -18.61 -17.75 -7.00
N GLY A 345 -17.76 -16.74 -6.75
CA GLY A 345 -16.32 -16.77 -7.03
C GLY A 345 -15.97 -16.28 -8.43
N GLU A 346 -16.94 -15.88 -9.25
CA GLU A 346 -16.68 -15.23 -10.52
C GLU A 346 -16.13 -13.82 -10.32
N VAL A 347 -14.94 -13.57 -10.87
CA VAL A 347 -14.26 -12.28 -10.90
C VAL A 347 -14.03 -11.91 -12.36
N TYR A 348 -14.90 -11.08 -12.89
CA TYR A 348 -14.72 -10.48 -14.21
C TYR A 348 -13.74 -9.33 -14.07
N PHE A 349 -12.75 -9.27 -14.96
CA PHE A 349 -11.74 -8.25 -14.89
C PHE A 349 -11.49 -7.58 -16.24
N GLU A 350 -11.08 -6.31 -16.16
CA GLU A 350 -10.42 -5.57 -17.23
C GLU A 350 -9.11 -5.03 -16.69
N CYS A 351 -8.03 -5.20 -17.45
CA CYS A 351 -6.75 -4.55 -17.24
C CYS A 351 -6.38 -3.78 -18.50
N SER A 352 -6.17 -2.48 -18.39
CA SER A 352 -5.84 -1.61 -19.51
C SER A 352 -4.74 -0.63 -19.14
N GLY A 353 -4.04 -0.08 -20.12
CA GLY A 353 -3.00 0.89 -19.83
C GLY A 353 -2.12 1.26 -21.00
N LEU A 354 -1.10 2.07 -20.69
CA LEU A 354 -0.16 2.62 -21.66
C LEU A 354 1.22 1.96 -21.56
N ILE A 355 1.92 1.87 -22.70
CA ILE A 355 3.32 1.38 -22.79
C ILE A 355 4.31 2.36 -23.45
N ARG A 356 3.94 3.64 -23.56
CA ARG A 356 4.72 4.67 -24.27
C ARG A 356 6.21 4.61 -23.93
N GLY A 357 7.03 4.52 -24.97
CA GLY A 357 8.50 4.55 -24.85
C GLY A 357 9.15 3.26 -24.37
N ALA A 358 8.42 2.15 -24.19
CA ALA A 358 9.03 0.84 -23.92
C ALA A 358 9.75 0.30 -25.17
N ASP A 359 10.99 -0.17 -25.03
CA ASP A 359 11.71 -0.94 -26.09
C ASP A 359 11.19 -2.38 -26.22
N ALA A 360 10.24 -2.75 -25.36
CA ALA A 360 9.60 -4.05 -25.40
C ALA A 360 8.80 -4.17 -26.69
N THR A 361 8.98 -5.29 -27.38
CA THR A 361 8.22 -5.59 -28.58
C THR A 361 6.78 -5.93 -28.26
N GLU A 362 6.51 -6.40 -27.03
CA GLU A 362 5.22 -6.98 -26.64
C GLU A 362 4.93 -6.77 -25.14
N VAL A 363 3.64 -6.75 -24.83
CA VAL A 363 3.09 -6.71 -23.47
C VAL A 363 2.51 -8.07 -23.13
N GLY A 364 2.72 -8.49 -21.89
CA GLY A 364 2.14 -9.70 -21.33
C GLY A 364 1.17 -9.40 -20.19
N MET A 365 0.26 -10.33 -19.94
CA MET A 365 -0.55 -10.39 -18.73
C MET A 365 -0.24 -11.67 -17.99
N VAL A 366 0.20 -11.53 -16.74
CA VAL A 366 0.53 -12.65 -15.87
C VAL A 366 -0.61 -12.87 -14.88
N VAL A 367 -1.01 -14.13 -14.76
CA VAL A 367 -1.89 -14.62 -13.70
C VAL A 367 -1.20 -15.81 -13.05
N GLY A 368 -1.24 -15.91 -11.73
CA GLY A 368 -0.60 -17.02 -11.01
C GLY A 368 -1.10 -17.20 -9.59
N CYS A 369 -0.73 -18.33 -9.02
CA CYS A 369 -1.05 -18.75 -7.66
C CYS A 369 0.16 -19.42 -7.00
N ASP A 370 0.08 -19.69 -5.70
CA ASP A 370 1.16 -20.31 -4.94
C ASP A 370 1.38 -21.77 -5.35
N GLY A 371 2.51 -22.10 -5.98
CA GLY A 371 2.83 -23.49 -6.30
C GLY A 371 3.09 -24.34 -5.05
N SER A 372 3.51 -23.72 -3.95
CA SER A 372 3.77 -24.42 -2.68
C SER A 372 2.47 -24.81 -1.94
N ALA A 373 1.34 -24.21 -2.32
CA ALA A 373 0.02 -24.61 -1.85
C ALA A 373 -0.50 -25.90 -2.54
N GLY A 374 0.31 -26.57 -3.37
CA GLY A 374 -0.06 -27.84 -4.00
C GLY A 374 -0.86 -27.71 -5.29
N PHE A 375 -0.99 -26.49 -5.83
CA PHE A 375 -1.61 -26.28 -7.13
C PHE A 375 -0.87 -27.03 -8.25
N GLN A 376 -1.63 -27.47 -9.23
CA GLN A 376 -1.19 -28.00 -10.52
C GLN A 376 -1.84 -27.20 -11.63
N ARG A 377 -1.05 -26.81 -12.62
CA ARG A 377 -1.49 -26.00 -13.76
C ARG A 377 -1.79 -26.88 -14.96
N THR A 378 -3.01 -26.80 -15.47
CA THR A 378 -3.44 -27.42 -16.74
C THR A 378 -3.88 -26.35 -17.73
N ILE A 379 -3.44 -26.44 -18.98
CA ILE A 379 -3.74 -25.45 -20.03
C ILE A 379 -4.53 -26.12 -21.15
N GLN A 380 -5.67 -25.54 -21.50
CA GLN A 380 -6.39 -25.87 -22.72
C GLN A 380 -6.04 -24.84 -23.80
N GLN A 381 -5.36 -25.30 -24.85
CA GLN A 381 -5.04 -24.46 -26.00
C GLN A 381 -6.23 -24.38 -26.96
N PRO A 382 -6.43 -23.25 -27.66
CA PRO A 382 -7.43 -23.17 -28.70
C PRO A 382 -7.02 -24.09 -29.86
N GLN A 383 -7.84 -25.11 -30.15
CA GLN A 383 -7.66 -25.95 -31.34
C GLN A 383 -8.44 -25.37 -32.52
N ALA A 384 -7.77 -25.23 -33.66
CA ALA A 384 -8.42 -24.92 -34.93
C ALA A 384 -9.24 -26.13 -35.39
N SER A 385 -10.49 -26.23 -34.94
CA SER A 385 -11.38 -27.29 -35.39
C SER A 385 -12.02 -26.91 -36.73
N THR A 386 -11.94 -27.80 -37.72
CA THR A 386 -12.67 -27.72 -39.00
C THR A 386 -14.20 -27.92 -38.85
N GLY A 387 -14.73 -27.88 -37.62
CA GLY A 387 -16.12 -28.11 -37.25
C GLY A 387 -16.61 -27.19 -36.12
N ARG A 388 -17.93 -27.18 -35.91
CA ARG A 388 -18.78 -26.15 -35.25
C ARG A 388 -18.50 -25.77 -33.78
N THR A 389 -17.47 -26.30 -33.10
CA THR A 389 -17.15 -25.96 -31.70
C THR A 389 -15.67 -25.65 -31.54
N GLU A 390 -15.31 -24.41 -31.82
CA GLU A 390 -13.97 -23.88 -31.50
C GLU A 390 -13.76 -23.93 -29.98
N GLN A 391 -12.69 -24.59 -29.54
CA GLN A 391 -12.31 -24.67 -28.13
C GLN A 391 -11.78 -23.32 -27.65
N VAL A 392 -12.23 -22.90 -26.45
CA VAL A 392 -11.79 -21.67 -25.79
C VAL A 392 -10.47 -21.93 -25.06
N SER A 393 -9.54 -20.98 -25.14
CA SER A 393 -8.30 -20.99 -24.35
C SER A 393 -8.63 -20.78 -22.87
N CYS A 394 -8.19 -21.68 -22.00
CA CYS A 394 -8.32 -21.50 -20.56
C CYS A 394 -7.17 -22.15 -19.80
N VAL A 395 -6.97 -21.69 -18.57
CA VAL A 395 -5.98 -22.24 -17.64
C VAL A 395 -6.69 -22.59 -16.35
N LEU A 396 -6.47 -23.80 -15.87
CA LEU A 396 -6.96 -24.28 -14.59
C LEU A 396 -5.75 -24.50 -13.67
N PHE A 397 -5.74 -23.85 -12.53
CA PHE A 397 -4.90 -24.19 -11.39
C PHE A 397 -5.78 -24.95 -10.40
N SER A 398 -5.46 -26.22 -10.16
CA SER A 398 -6.24 -27.11 -9.29
C SER A 398 -5.38 -27.79 -8.24
N GLN A 399 -5.94 -28.24 -7.12
CA GLN A 399 -5.19 -28.87 -6.02
C GLN A 399 -5.49 -30.38 -5.87
N PRO A 400 -5.12 -31.25 -6.82
CA PRO A 400 -5.37 -32.69 -6.68
C PRO A 400 -4.48 -33.30 -5.57
N PRO A 401 -4.99 -34.26 -4.76
CA PRO A 401 -6.28 -34.95 -4.86
C PRO A 401 -7.40 -34.34 -3.98
N GLU A 402 -7.24 -33.13 -3.46
CA GLU A 402 -8.18 -32.52 -2.53
C GLU A 402 -9.46 -32.04 -3.24
N VAL A 403 -10.39 -32.98 -3.45
CA VAL A 403 -11.73 -32.63 -3.92
C VAL A 403 -12.37 -31.67 -2.93
N GLY A 404 -12.79 -30.50 -3.39
CA GLY A 404 -13.41 -29.51 -2.52
C GLY A 404 -12.47 -28.40 -2.00
N SER A 405 -11.22 -28.34 -2.45
CA SER A 405 -10.33 -27.17 -2.25
C SER A 405 -10.50 -26.11 -3.35
N ALA A 406 -10.12 -24.86 -3.09
CA ALA A 406 -10.36 -23.78 -4.04
C ALA A 406 -9.48 -23.87 -5.31
N ASP A 407 -10.11 -23.94 -6.48
CA ASP A 407 -9.43 -23.88 -7.77
C ASP A 407 -9.42 -22.45 -8.34
N LEU A 408 -8.46 -22.19 -9.24
CA LEU A 408 -8.42 -20.96 -10.04
C LEU A 408 -8.56 -21.29 -11.53
N LEU A 409 -9.71 -20.96 -12.10
CA LEU A 409 -9.94 -21.00 -13.55
C LEU A 409 -9.77 -19.60 -14.15
N VAL A 410 -8.92 -19.47 -15.18
CA VAL A 410 -8.65 -18.23 -15.90
C VAL A 410 -9.06 -18.38 -17.36
N VAL A 411 -9.94 -17.48 -17.82
CA VAL A 411 -10.49 -17.49 -19.17
C VAL A 411 -10.38 -16.07 -19.77
N PRO A 412 -9.49 -15.81 -20.73
CA PRO A 412 -9.47 -14.53 -21.44
C PRO A 412 -10.75 -14.38 -22.29
N SER A 413 -11.28 -13.16 -22.38
CA SER A 413 -12.45 -12.86 -23.23
C SER A 413 -12.13 -13.05 -24.72
N ARG A 414 -10.92 -12.60 -25.08
CA ARG A 414 -10.26 -12.67 -26.38
C ARG A 414 -8.77 -12.70 -26.09
N GLY A 415 -8.03 -13.57 -26.75
CA GLY A 415 -6.59 -13.57 -26.57
C GLY A 415 -5.89 -14.78 -27.15
N PRO A 416 -4.55 -14.72 -27.23
CA PRO A 416 -3.75 -15.83 -27.68
C PRO A 416 -3.70 -16.95 -26.64
N ALA A 417 -3.18 -18.09 -27.10
CA ALA A 417 -2.75 -19.22 -26.29
C ALA A 417 -2.04 -18.79 -25.01
N ALA A 418 -2.48 -19.32 -23.86
CA ALA A 418 -1.74 -19.16 -22.61
C ALA A 418 -0.36 -19.83 -22.74
N GLN A 419 0.67 -19.16 -22.26
CA GLN A 419 2.04 -19.69 -22.19
C GLN A 419 2.38 -19.98 -20.73
N VAL A 420 3.03 -21.11 -20.52
CA VAL A 420 3.64 -21.42 -19.22
C VAL A 420 4.72 -20.37 -18.93
N LEU A 421 4.66 -19.75 -17.75
CA LEU A 421 5.73 -18.90 -17.25
C LEU A 421 6.43 -19.63 -16.10
N GLU A 422 7.60 -20.19 -16.38
CA GLU A 422 8.49 -20.77 -15.38
C GLU A 422 9.43 -19.69 -14.86
N ASN A 423 9.51 -19.53 -13.54
CA ASN A 423 10.54 -18.73 -12.90
C ASN A 423 11.14 -19.56 -11.75
N PRO A 424 12.37 -20.09 -11.90
CA PRO A 424 13.00 -20.91 -10.86
C PRO A 424 13.17 -20.21 -9.50
N SER A 425 13.12 -18.87 -9.48
CA SER A 425 13.25 -18.06 -8.27
C SER A 425 11.91 -17.67 -7.63
N ASP A 426 10.79 -17.95 -8.30
CA ASP A 426 9.45 -17.63 -7.83
C ASP A 426 8.67 -18.96 -7.67
N PRO A 427 8.26 -19.34 -6.44
CA PRO A 427 7.55 -20.60 -6.22
C PRO A 427 6.14 -20.61 -6.82
N ARG A 428 5.66 -19.48 -7.36
CA ARG A 428 4.33 -19.39 -7.96
C ARG A 428 4.23 -20.12 -9.30
N LEU A 429 3.09 -20.75 -9.52
CA LEU A 429 2.69 -21.24 -10.83
C LEU A 429 2.03 -20.10 -11.59
N CYS A 430 2.65 -19.67 -12.68
CA CYS A 430 2.18 -18.55 -13.48
C CYS A 430 1.86 -18.97 -14.92
N VAL A 431 0.97 -18.21 -15.56
CA VAL A 431 0.77 -18.19 -17.00
C VAL A 431 0.92 -16.78 -17.54
N LEU A 432 1.33 -16.70 -18.80
CA LEU A 432 1.52 -15.48 -19.56
C LEU A 432 0.58 -15.48 -20.76
N TYR A 433 -0.24 -14.44 -20.87
CA TYR A 433 -0.99 -14.12 -22.08
C TYR A 433 -0.31 -12.96 -22.79
N ARG A 434 0.06 -13.12 -24.06
CA ARG A 434 0.54 -12.00 -24.87
C ARG A 434 -0.64 -11.11 -25.21
N VAL A 435 -0.50 -9.80 -25.05
CA VAL A 435 -1.59 -8.85 -25.28
C VAL A 435 -1.23 -7.98 -26.48
N PRO A 436 -2.13 -7.89 -27.49
CA PRO A 436 -1.96 -6.95 -28.58
C PRO A 436 -1.83 -5.53 -28.06
N VAL A 437 -0.94 -4.77 -28.67
CA VAL A 437 -0.77 -3.34 -28.39
C VAL A 437 -1.22 -2.56 -29.60
N GLU A 438 -2.14 -1.62 -29.39
CA GLU A 438 -2.64 -0.71 -30.42
C GLU A 438 -2.43 0.73 -29.95
N ALA A 439 -1.73 1.55 -30.75
CA ALA A 439 -1.46 2.95 -30.41
C ALA A 439 -0.88 3.15 -28.98
N ASP A 440 0.11 2.35 -28.62
CA ASP A 440 0.75 2.29 -27.29
C ASP A 440 -0.18 1.93 -26.13
N GLN A 441 -1.36 1.37 -26.43
CA GLN A 441 -2.33 0.93 -25.43
C GLN A 441 -2.50 -0.58 -25.47
N PHE A 442 -2.72 -1.17 -24.30
CA PHE A 442 -3.13 -2.56 -24.17
C PHE A 442 -4.47 -2.63 -23.43
N VAL A 443 -5.25 -3.65 -23.76
CA VAL A 443 -6.47 -4.03 -23.04
C VAL A 443 -6.53 -5.54 -22.94
N PHE A 444 -6.76 -6.05 -21.74
CA PHE A 444 -6.94 -7.45 -21.45
C PHE A 444 -8.15 -7.63 -20.55
N THR A 445 -9.12 -8.41 -21.01
CA THR A 445 -10.34 -8.71 -20.25
C THR A 445 -10.50 -10.21 -20.11
N GLY A 446 -11.12 -10.64 -19.03
CA GLY A 446 -11.25 -12.05 -18.73
C GLY A 446 -12.12 -12.34 -17.52
N LEU A 447 -12.26 -13.63 -17.26
CA LEU A 447 -12.86 -14.19 -16.06
C LEU A 447 -11.77 -14.91 -15.28
N MET A 448 -11.66 -14.62 -13.99
CA MET A 448 -11.09 -15.52 -13.01
C MET A 448 -12.23 -16.12 -12.20
N ARG A 449 -12.17 -17.41 -11.92
CA ARG A 449 -13.09 -18.08 -11.01
C ARG A 449 -12.27 -18.64 -9.87
N VAL A 450 -12.42 -18.03 -8.69
CA VAL A 450 -11.61 -18.29 -7.47
C VAL A 450 -12.32 -19.24 -6.49
N TRP A 451 -13.50 -19.70 -6.87
CA TRP A 451 -14.43 -20.61 -6.20
C TRP A 451 -15.51 -20.93 -7.26
N PRO A 452 -16.15 -22.11 -7.33
CA PRO A 452 -16.22 -23.23 -6.42
C PRO A 452 -15.04 -24.17 -6.55
N SER A 453 -15.03 -25.09 -5.60
CA SER A 453 -14.02 -26.11 -5.37
C SER A 453 -14.26 -27.43 -6.12
N ASP A 454 -15.11 -27.41 -7.15
CA ASP A 454 -15.49 -28.60 -7.93
C ASP A 454 -15.01 -28.53 -9.38
N ILE A 455 -13.98 -27.72 -9.65
CA ILE A 455 -13.34 -27.61 -10.96
C ILE A 455 -12.05 -28.43 -10.95
N ASP A 456 -12.17 -29.71 -10.60
CA ASP A 456 -11.03 -30.62 -10.46
C ASP A 456 -10.39 -31.03 -11.79
N SER A 457 -11.00 -30.66 -12.93
CA SER A 457 -10.54 -31.07 -14.26
C SER A 457 -10.91 -30.09 -15.37
N LEU A 458 -10.17 -30.15 -16.48
CA LEU A 458 -10.51 -29.41 -17.70
C LEU A 458 -11.89 -29.77 -18.26
N THR A 459 -12.37 -31.00 -18.05
CA THR A 459 -13.70 -31.42 -18.49
C THR A 459 -14.81 -30.65 -17.77
N GLN A 460 -14.63 -30.33 -16.49
CA GLN A 460 -15.53 -29.46 -15.71
C GLN A 460 -15.33 -27.99 -16.05
N ALA A 461 -14.09 -27.55 -16.26
CA ALA A 461 -13.75 -26.16 -16.57
C ALA A 461 -14.22 -25.71 -17.97
N ALA A 462 -14.18 -26.60 -18.97
CA ALA A 462 -14.42 -26.25 -20.37
C ALA A 462 -15.85 -25.69 -20.63
N PRO A 463 -16.94 -26.27 -20.11
CA PRO A 463 -18.28 -25.67 -20.23
C PRO A 463 -18.36 -24.27 -19.64
N MET A 464 -17.70 -24.02 -18.50
CA MET A 464 -17.69 -22.70 -17.85
C MET A 464 -16.92 -21.68 -18.70
N ALA A 465 -15.76 -22.07 -19.22
CA ALA A 465 -14.96 -21.24 -20.11
C ALA A 465 -15.71 -20.91 -21.41
N MET A 466 -16.42 -21.88 -21.98
CA MET A 466 -17.29 -21.67 -23.13
C MET A 466 -18.44 -20.71 -22.83
N ALA A 467 -19.15 -20.89 -21.72
CA ALA A 467 -20.26 -20.03 -21.34
C ALA A 467 -19.83 -18.58 -21.16
N TYR A 468 -18.62 -18.35 -20.64
CA TYR A 468 -18.04 -17.01 -20.53
C TYR A 468 -17.66 -16.42 -21.89
N ALA A 469 -16.85 -17.13 -22.67
CA ALA A 469 -16.32 -16.59 -23.94
C ALA A 469 -17.39 -16.50 -25.05
N ARG A 470 -18.46 -17.28 -24.94
CA ARG A 470 -19.59 -17.33 -25.89
C ARG A 470 -20.90 -17.41 -25.10
N PRO A 471 -21.32 -16.30 -24.48
CA PRO A 471 -22.60 -16.29 -23.77
C PRO A 471 -23.73 -16.63 -24.74
N LEU A 472 -24.62 -17.53 -24.33
CA LEU A 472 -25.81 -17.85 -25.12
C LEU A 472 -26.62 -16.57 -25.34
N PRO A 473 -27.10 -16.30 -26.56
CA PRO A 473 -28.01 -15.18 -26.80
C PRO A 473 -29.23 -15.33 -25.89
N ILE A 474 -29.51 -14.31 -25.07
CA ILE A 474 -30.76 -14.24 -24.32
C ILE A 474 -31.82 -13.76 -25.31
N SER A 475 -32.66 -14.67 -25.78
CA SER A 475 -33.91 -14.30 -26.44
C SER A 475 -34.87 -13.76 -25.38
N VAL A 476 -35.11 -12.45 -25.40
CA VAL A 476 -36.19 -11.84 -24.61
C VAL A 476 -37.45 -11.99 -25.46
N ASP A 477 -38.37 -12.86 -25.04
CA ASP A 477 -39.70 -12.93 -25.67
C ASP A 477 -40.37 -11.56 -25.48
N THR A 478 -40.53 -10.81 -26.57
CA THR A 478 -41.22 -9.52 -26.62
C THR A 478 -42.72 -9.68 -26.71
#